data_AF-A0A137QFK3-F1
#
_entry.id   AF-A0A137QFK3-F1
#
_cell.length_a   1.000
_cell.length_b   1.000
_cell.length_c   1.000
_cell.angle_alpha   90.00
_cell.angle_beta   90.00
_cell.angle_gamma   90.00
#
_symmetry.space_group_name_H-M   'P 1'
#
loop_
_entity.id
_entity.type
_entity.pdbx_description
1 polymer ?
#
loop_
_entity_poly.entity_id
_entity_poly.type
_entity_poly.pdbx_seq_one_letter_code
_entity_poly.pdbx_strand_id
1 'polypeptide(L)'
;MWIFQSPKVYGAGQWRYSYRGREMVEHGGNNPGYKTQVARFPNDNLAIVAMSNDAQGGFLMESAKWRIIDDVLFKDQETIDWNDRYEELWTNYTRDSQRLTPRPSPPKLPSSPIELLAQRTFEHPTYGSFQPCLVPTSFSWNYNTSDHEQSAECAILLESLAVRRILEGTNLTIPTLIAPWKRTFATHLRIQHFDANLFNVTVLWSNAEVRRKEGLSTGLHPSSYPPSRVAIESERRQGAFGAAPRANVHEDDGDMLLGMDEHFELEWIVGSEEEGLVFKGGFWGMEGTDAQEPVGMGKDSAEVWFARRK
;
A
#
# COMPACT_ATOMS: atom_id res chain seq x y z
N MET A 1 -0.91 24.60 26.13
CA MET A 1 -0.92 23.58 27.20
C MET A 1 -0.61 22.24 26.56
N TRP A 2 0.39 21.50 27.06
CA TRP A 2 0.76 20.20 26.48
C TRP A 2 -0.37 19.19 26.72
N ILE A 3 -1.04 18.76 25.64
CA ILE A 3 -2.23 17.90 25.68
C ILE A 3 -1.87 16.47 26.11
N PHE A 4 -0.68 16.02 25.72
CA PHE A 4 -0.08 14.78 26.16
C PHE A 4 0.87 15.06 27.33
N GLN A 5 0.61 14.43 28.47
CA GLN A 5 1.37 14.64 29.72
C GLN A 5 2.40 13.53 29.99
N SER A 6 2.49 12.55 29.10
CA SER A 6 3.54 11.54 29.10
C SER A 6 4.07 11.33 27.68
N PRO A 7 5.27 10.74 27.53
CA PRO A 7 5.70 10.18 26.25
C PRO A 7 4.69 9.16 25.72
N LYS A 8 4.57 9.08 24.39
CA LYS A 8 3.86 8.00 23.69
C LYS A 8 4.83 6.86 23.45
N VAL A 9 4.60 5.74 24.13
CA VAL A 9 5.47 4.56 24.06
C VAL A 9 4.72 3.37 23.51
N TYR A 10 5.41 2.48 22.81
CA TYR A 10 4.86 1.23 22.31
C TYR A 10 5.31 0.07 23.19
N GLY A 11 4.37 -0.73 23.71
CA GLY A 11 4.66 -1.88 24.57
C GLY A 11 3.59 -2.96 24.46
N ALA A 12 4.00 -4.23 24.53
CA ALA A 12 3.10 -5.39 24.39
C ALA A 12 2.15 -5.31 23.17
N GLY A 13 2.64 -4.75 22.06
CA GLY A 13 1.87 -4.58 20.83
C GLY A 13 0.82 -3.45 20.88
N GLN A 14 0.98 -2.46 21.76
CA GLN A 14 0.02 -1.37 21.96
C GLN A 14 0.71 -0.05 22.29
N TRP A 15 0.13 1.05 21.83
CA TRP A 15 0.51 2.39 22.27
C TRP A 15 0.01 2.65 23.69
N ARG A 16 0.83 3.26 24.53
CA ARG A 16 0.50 3.68 25.89
C ARG A 16 0.98 5.10 26.14
N TYR A 17 0.11 5.93 26.69
CA TYR A 17 0.40 7.32 27.03
C TYR A 17 -0.67 7.92 27.93
N SER A 18 -0.48 9.17 28.35
CA SER A 18 -1.44 9.92 29.14
C SER A 18 -2.02 11.07 28.32
N TYR A 19 -3.34 11.10 28.19
CA TYR A 19 -4.09 12.18 27.58
C TYR A 19 -4.75 13.01 28.69
N ARG A 20 -4.36 14.28 28.83
CA ARG A 20 -4.85 15.20 29.88
C ARG A 20 -4.82 14.58 31.30
N GLY A 21 -3.76 13.82 31.60
CA GLY A 21 -3.52 13.18 32.90
C GLY A 21 -4.22 11.83 33.09
N ARG A 22 -4.95 11.31 32.10
CA ARG A 22 -5.57 9.98 32.15
C ARG A 22 -4.78 8.99 31.31
N GLU A 23 -4.51 7.82 31.88
CA GLU A 23 -3.85 6.72 31.19
C GLU A 23 -4.71 6.21 30.03
N MET A 24 -4.09 6.08 28.86
CA MET A 24 -4.71 5.58 27.65
C MET A 24 -3.84 4.47 27.04
N VAL A 25 -4.51 3.43 26.57
CA VAL A 25 -3.91 2.33 25.83
C VAL A 25 -4.66 2.18 24.51
N GLU A 26 -3.94 2.20 23.39
CA GLU A 26 -4.57 2.09 22.08
C GLU A 26 -3.78 1.28 21.07
N HIS A 27 -4.48 0.79 20.04
CA HIS A 27 -3.85 0.24 18.85
C HIS A 27 -4.74 0.46 17.65
N GLY A 28 -4.12 0.80 16.53
CA GLY A 28 -4.79 0.95 15.24
C GLY A 28 -4.73 -0.32 14.41
N GLY A 29 -5.47 -0.35 13.31
CA GLY A 29 -5.33 -1.35 12.26
C GLY A 29 -5.39 -0.63 10.93
N ASN A 30 -4.43 -0.94 10.07
CA ASN A 30 -4.35 -0.36 8.74
C ASN A 30 -4.22 -1.47 7.72
N ASN A 31 -5.35 -1.85 7.13
CA ASN A 31 -5.39 -2.73 5.98
C ASN A 31 -5.86 -1.93 4.75
N PRO A 32 -5.52 -2.37 3.53
CA PRO A 32 -6.10 -1.79 2.33
C PRO A 32 -7.63 -1.81 2.39
N GLY A 33 -8.26 -0.64 2.29
CA GLY A 33 -9.71 -0.47 2.39
C GLY A 33 -10.33 -0.55 3.80
N TYR A 34 -9.56 -0.83 4.85
CA TYR A 34 -10.09 -0.92 6.22
C TYR A 34 -9.18 -0.26 7.24
N LYS A 35 -9.77 0.59 8.09
CA LYS A 35 -9.11 1.25 9.21
C LYS A 35 -9.81 0.91 10.50
N THR A 36 -9.05 0.65 11.55
CA THR A 36 -9.58 0.43 12.90
C THR A 36 -8.77 1.20 13.91
N GLN A 37 -9.42 1.60 15.00
CA GLN A 37 -8.78 2.14 16.18
C GLN A 37 -9.51 1.63 17.42
N VAL A 38 -8.74 1.06 18.35
CA VAL A 38 -9.24 0.66 19.65
C VAL A 38 -8.50 1.45 20.70
N ALA A 39 -9.19 2.36 21.39
CA ALA A 39 -8.65 3.15 22.50
C ALA A 39 -9.36 2.79 23.79
N ARG A 40 -8.59 2.64 24.87
CA ARG A 40 -9.08 2.27 26.20
C ARG A 40 -8.50 3.20 27.24
N PHE A 41 -9.33 3.62 28.18
CA PHE A 41 -8.92 4.29 29.40
C PHE A 41 -9.09 3.31 30.57
N PRO A 42 -8.03 2.58 30.97
CA PRO A 42 -8.16 1.43 31.88
C PRO A 42 -8.77 1.79 33.24
N ASN A 43 -8.60 3.03 33.69
CA ASN A 43 -9.04 3.52 34.99
C ASN A 43 -10.41 4.24 34.94
N ASP A 44 -11.01 4.39 33.74
CA ASP A 44 -12.19 5.23 33.52
C ASP A 44 -13.40 4.48 32.97
N ASN A 45 -13.32 3.14 32.89
CA ASN A 45 -14.37 2.28 32.33
C ASN A 45 -14.86 2.75 30.94
N LEU A 46 -13.96 3.32 30.14
CA LEU A 46 -14.22 3.81 28.79
C LEU A 46 -13.36 3.05 27.77
N ALA A 47 -14.01 2.54 26.74
CA ALA A 47 -13.37 2.04 25.54
C ALA A 47 -14.09 2.60 24.30
N ILE A 48 -13.32 3.00 23.30
CA ILE A 48 -13.82 3.46 22.01
C ILE A 48 -13.22 2.55 20.95
N VAL A 49 -14.12 1.95 20.16
CA VAL A 49 -13.76 1.18 18.97
C VAL A 49 -14.33 1.92 17.77
N ALA A 50 -13.45 2.42 16.92
CA ALA A 50 -13.83 3.12 15.71
C ALA A 50 -13.30 2.31 14.51
N MET A 51 -14.12 2.22 13.46
CA MET A 51 -13.82 1.42 12.28
C MET A 51 -14.31 2.16 11.03
N SER A 52 -13.56 2.04 9.95
CA SER A 52 -13.93 2.56 8.64
C SER A 52 -13.59 1.54 7.56
N ASN A 53 -14.46 1.41 6.57
CA ASN A 53 -14.22 0.70 5.31
C ASN A 53 -13.74 1.64 4.19
N ASP A 54 -13.24 2.82 4.57
CA ASP A 54 -12.57 3.76 3.68
C ASP A 54 -11.05 3.67 3.92
N ALA A 55 -10.29 3.55 2.83
CA ALA A 55 -8.82 3.55 2.87
C ALA A 55 -8.24 4.82 3.52
N GLN A 56 -8.94 5.95 3.44
CA GLN A 56 -8.53 7.24 4.01
C GLN A 56 -9.32 7.63 5.27
N GLY A 57 -10.16 6.72 5.79
CA GLY A 57 -11.02 6.98 6.94
C GLY A 57 -10.28 7.22 8.28
N GLY A 58 -8.95 7.07 8.32
CA GLY A 58 -8.14 7.17 9.53
C GLY A 58 -8.23 8.55 10.22
N PHE A 59 -8.12 9.64 9.46
CA PHE A 59 -8.15 11.00 10.01
C PHE A 59 -9.52 11.34 10.65
N LEU A 60 -10.60 11.01 9.93
CA LEU A 60 -11.96 11.20 10.44
C LEU A 60 -12.21 10.38 11.70
N MET A 61 -11.79 9.12 11.69
CA MET A 61 -11.94 8.19 12.80
C MET A 61 -11.22 8.68 14.05
N GLU A 62 -9.98 9.16 13.90
CA GLU A 62 -9.21 9.73 14.99
C GLU A 62 -9.84 11.02 15.53
N SER A 63 -10.29 11.92 14.65
CA SER A 63 -10.99 13.16 15.05
C SER A 63 -12.24 12.86 15.88
N ALA A 64 -13.09 11.94 15.40
CA ALA A 64 -14.29 11.52 16.10
C ALA A 64 -13.97 10.86 17.45
N LYS A 65 -12.96 9.98 17.50
CA LYS A 65 -12.48 9.36 18.75
C LYS A 65 -12.12 10.43 19.78
N TRP A 66 -11.28 11.39 19.41
CA TRP A 66 -10.82 12.42 20.35
C TRP A 66 -11.95 13.33 20.82
N ARG A 67 -12.87 13.69 19.92
CA ARG A 67 -14.06 14.46 20.29
C ARG A 67 -14.94 13.72 21.30
N ILE A 68 -15.19 12.43 21.08
CA ILE A 68 -15.97 11.61 22.02
C ILE A 68 -15.26 11.51 23.38
N ILE A 69 -13.93 11.36 23.41
CA ILE A 69 -13.15 11.32 24.66
C ILE A 69 -13.32 12.63 25.45
N ASP A 70 -13.21 13.78 24.79
CA ASP A 70 -13.36 15.08 25.44
C ASP A 70 -14.78 15.27 25.98
N ASP A 71 -15.81 14.92 25.20
CA ASP A 71 -17.22 15.04 25.62
C ASP A 71 -17.57 14.11 26.80
N VAL A 72 -16.93 12.92 26.89
CA VAL A 72 -17.24 11.93 27.94
C VAL A 72 -16.41 12.14 29.21
N LEU A 73 -15.09 12.37 29.09
CA LEU A 73 -14.17 12.40 30.24
C LEU A 73 -13.81 13.81 30.71
N PHE A 74 -14.00 14.83 29.86
CA PHE A 74 -13.49 16.19 30.07
C PHE A 74 -14.52 17.30 29.81
N LYS A 75 -15.82 16.98 29.86
CA LYS A 75 -16.95 17.90 29.63
C LYS A 75 -16.88 19.24 30.39
N ASP A 76 -16.25 19.25 31.57
CA ASP A 76 -16.15 20.42 32.45
C ASP A 76 -14.84 21.21 32.23
N GLN A 77 -14.06 20.82 31.22
CA GLN A 77 -12.82 21.49 30.83
C GLN A 77 -12.97 22.13 29.44
N GLU A 78 -11.98 22.94 29.04
CA GLU A 78 -11.94 23.51 27.70
C GLU A 78 -11.96 22.41 26.63
N THR A 79 -12.88 22.57 25.67
CA THR A 79 -13.07 21.68 24.52
C THR A 79 -11.97 21.92 23.50
N ILE A 80 -11.32 20.85 23.04
CA ILE A 80 -10.35 20.94 21.96
C ILE A 80 -11.07 20.70 20.64
N ASP A 81 -10.83 21.57 19.66
CA ASP A 81 -11.35 21.38 18.31
C ASP A 81 -10.52 20.32 17.57
N TRP A 82 -10.96 19.08 17.69
CA TRP A 82 -10.36 17.94 16.99
C TRP A 82 -10.76 17.86 15.52
N ASN A 83 -11.83 18.54 15.09
CA ASN A 83 -12.24 18.53 13.69
C ASN A 83 -11.22 19.31 12.86
N ASP A 84 -11.04 20.59 13.18
CA ASP A 84 -10.19 21.49 12.41
C ASP A 84 -8.73 21.05 12.43
N ARG A 85 -8.26 20.51 13.57
CA ARG A 85 -6.91 19.94 13.68
C ARG A 85 -6.67 18.77 12.73
N TYR A 86 -7.62 17.84 12.64
CA TYR A 86 -7.46 16.68 11.77
C TYR A 86 -7.73 17.03 10.30
N GLU A 87 -8.55 18.05 10.02
CA GLU A 87 -8.69 18.63 8.68
C GLU A 87 -7.38 19.27 8.20
N GLU A 88 -6.68 20.00 9.07
CA GLU A 88 -5.35 20.55 8.75
C GLU A 88 -4.32 19.44 8.50
N LEU A 89 -4.28 18.42 9.36
CA LEU A 89 -3.40 17.26 9.17
C LEU A 89 -3.68 16.54 7.85
N TRP A 90 -4.95 16.31 7.51
CA TRP A 90 -5.37 15.71 6.25
C TRP A 90 -4.95 16.57 5.05
N THR A 91 -5.14 17.88 5.14
CA THR A 91 -4.79 18.82 4.06
C THR A 91 -3.28 18.83 3.80
N ASN A 92 -2.47 18.84 4.86
CA ASN A 92 -1.01 18.78 4.75
C ASN A 92 -0.56 17.43 4.20
N TYR A 93 -1.11 16.32 4.70
CA TYR A 93 -0.85 14.97 4.18
C TYR A 93 -1.18 14.86 2.69
N THR A 94 -2.34 15.37 2.26
CA THR A 94 -2.76 15.36 0.86
C THR A 94 -1.85 16.23 -0.01
N ARG A 95 -1.43 17.40 0.49
CA ARG A 95 -0.50 18.27 -0.22
C ARG A 95 0.87 17.62 -0.39
N ASP A 96 1.39 17.01 0.67
CA ASP A 96 2.72 16.41 0.67
C ASP A 96 2.76 15.13 -0.17
N SER A 97 1.71 14.31 -0.13
CA SER A 97 1.57 13.13 -1.00
C SER A 97 1.45 13.49 -2.49
N GLN A 98 0.86 14.65 -2.81
CA GLN A 98 0.80 15.17 -4.18
C GLN A 98 2.11 15.85 -4.63
N ARG A 99 3.07 16.08 -3.72
CA ARG A 99 4.35 16.72 -4.05
C ARG A 99 5.27 15.73 -4.77
N LEU A 100 5.04 15.60 -6.08
CA LEU A 100 5.84 14.74 -6.95
C LEU A 100 7.09 15.47 -7.44
N THR A 101 8.26 14.85 -7.24
CA THR A 101 9.49 15.29 -7.93
C THR A 101 9.38 14.87 -9.39
N PRO A 102 9.35 15.82 -10.35
CA PRO A 102 9.22 15.45 -11.75
C PRO A 102 10.47 14.73 -12.23
N ARG A 103 10.28 13.72 -13.08
CA ARG A 103 11.38 13.00 -13.71
C ARG A 103 12.18 13.94 -14.62
N PRO A 104 13.52 13.98 -14.53
CA PRO A 104 14.35 14.76 -15.43
C PRO A 104 14.11 14.42 -16.92
N SER A 105 14.23 15.42 -17.79
CA SER A 105 14.09 15.27 -19.25
C SER A 105 15.25 15.98 -19.98
N PRO A 106 16.18 15.24 -20.63
CA PRO A 106 16.26 13.78 -20.67
C PRO A 106 16.77 13.18 -19.34
N PRO A 107 16.35 11.96 -18.98
CA PRO A 107 16.89 11.22 -17.85
C PRO A 107 18.31 10.74 -18.15
N LYS A 108 19.17 10.68 -17.13
CA LYS A 108 20.45 9.98 -17.24
C LYS A 108 20.21 8.48 -17.25
N LEU A 109 20.95 7.74 -18.06
CA LEU A 109 20.90 6.29 -18.07
C LEU A 109 21.57 5.72 -16.81
N PRO A 110 21.14 4.53 -16.33
CA PRO A 110 21.83 3.85 -15.25
C PRO A 110 23.29 3.52 -15.62
N SER A 111 24.14 3.36 -14.61
CA SER A 111 25.56 3.03 -14.78
C SER A 111 25.80 1.64 -15.40
N SER A 112 24.76 0.81 -15.49
CA SER A 112 24.78 -0.49 -16.15
C SER A 112 23.44 -0.75 -16.86
N PRO A 113 23.40 -1.62 -17.89
CA PRO A 113 22.16 -1.91 -18.62
C PRO A 113 21.07 -2.46 -17.69
N ILE A 114 19.83 -2.00 -17.84
CA ILE A 114 18.70 -2.41 -17.00
C ILE A 114 18.35 -3.90 -17.18
N GLU A 115 18.67 -4.46 -18.33
CA GLU A 115 18.56 -5.89 -18.63
C GLU A 115 19.40 -6.71 -17.65
N LEU A 116 20.57 -6.19 -17.26
CA LEU A 116 21.44 -6.85 -16.28
C LEU A 116 20.77 -6.90 -14.91
N LEU A 117 20.10 -5.82 -14.50
CA LEU A 117 19.36 -5.76 -13.25
C LEU A 117 18.25 -6.82 -13.18
N ALA A 118 17.52 -7.05 -14.28
CA ALA A 118 16.49 -8.09 -14.37
C ALA A 118 17.05 -9.53 -14.34
N GLN A 119 18.31 -9.70 -14.75
CA GLN A 119 19.00 -10.99 -14.71
C GLN A 119 19.66 -11.27 -13.34
N ARG A 120 19.71 -10.27 -12.43
CA ARG A 120 20.28 -10.46 -11.10
C ARG A 120 19.24 -10.97 -10.11
N THR A 121 19.67 -11.88 -9.26
CA THR A 121 18.98 -12.23 -8.03
C THR A 121 19.66 -11.50 -6.87
N PHE A 122 18.87 -10.86 -6.03
CA PHE A 122 19.31 -10.22 -4.80
C PHE A 122 18.73 -10.95 -3.58
N GLU A 123 19.37 -10.83 -2.43
CA GLU A 123 18.96 -11.50 -1.20
C GLU A 123 19.02 -10.60 0.02
N HIS A 124 18.07 -10.80 0.91
CA HIS A 124 18.05 -10.21 2.23
C HIS A 124 17.69 -11.30 3.25
N PRO A 125 18.39 -11.40 4.41
CA PRO A 125 18.18 -12.49 5.38
C PRO A 125 16.73 -12.70 5.81
N THR A 126 16.00 -11.61 6.06
CA THR A 126 14.58 -11.65 6.49
C THR A 126 13.59 -11.74 5.32
N TYR A 127 13.86 -11.08 4.20
CA TYR A 127 12.91 -10.94 3.10
C TYR A 127 13.05 -12.02 2.02
N GLY A 128 14.15 -12.77 2.05
CA GLY A 128 14.47 -13.80 1.07
C GLY A 128 15.05 -13.23 -0.22
N SER A 129 14.88 -13.99 -1.30
CA SER A 129 15.38 -13.63 -2.62
C SER A 129 14.43 -12.67 -3.35
N PHE A 130 15.00 -11.73 -4.08
CA PHE A 130 14.32 -10.72 -4.86
C PHE A 130 14.92 -10.68 -6.27
N GLN A 131 14.08 -10.88 -7.29
CA GLN A 131 14.50 -10.78 -8.68
C GLN A 131 13.39 -10.08 -9.47
N PRO A 132 13.66 -8.88 -10.02
CA PRO A 132 12.70 -8.17 -10.85
C PRO A 132 12.70 -8.69 -12.29
N CYS A 133 11.55 -8.63 -12.94
CA CYS A 133 11.35 -8.99 -14.34
C CYS A 133 11.22 -7.74 -15.19
N LEU A 134 11.91 -7.70 -16.33
CA LEU A 134 11.87 -6.57 -17.24
C LEU A 134 10.54 -6.55 -17.99
N VAL A 135 9.84 -5.42 -17.91
CA VAL A 135 8.60 -5.23 -18.65
C VAL A 135 8.93 -4.76 -20.07
N PRO A 136 8.32 -5.36 -21.12
CA PRO A 136 8.47 -4.90 -22.49
C PRO A 136 8.00 -3.45 -22.66
N THR A 137 8.62 -2.72 -23.59
CA THR A 137 8.29 -1.31 -23.88
C THR A 137 6.91 -1.11 -24.51
N SER A 138 6.29 -2.19 -24.98
CA SER A 138 4.90 -2.22 -25.43
C SER A 138 4.20 -3.43 -24.83
N PHE A 139 3.01 -3.21 -24.27
CA PHE A 139 2.18 -4.26 -23.69
C PHE A 139 0.91 -4.43 -24.51
N SER A 140 0.52 -5.68 -24.75
CA SER A 140 -0.81 -6.03 -25.24
C SER A 140 -1.35 -7.19 -24.42
N TRP A 141 -2.68 -7.28 -24.28
CA TRP A 141 -3.30 -8.41 -23.62
C TRP A 141 -3.06 -9.76 -24.32
N ASN A 142 -2.66 -9.73 -25.59
CA ASN A 142 -2.30 -10.93 -26.35
C ASN A 142 -0.78 -11.13 -26.44
N TYR A 143 -0.01 -10.41 -25.63
CA TYR A 143 1.43 -10.46 -25.63
C TYR A 143 1.91 -11.86 -25.23
N ASN A 144 2.71 -12.46 -26.10
CA ASN A 144 3.35 -13.75 -25.88
C ASN A 144 4.78 -13.52 -25.38
N THR A 145 5.12 -14.15 -24.28
CA THR A 145 6.39 -13.99 -23.58
C THR A 145 7.57 -14.68 -24.28
N SER A 146 7.31 -15.45 -25.34
CA SER A 146 8.32 -16.13 -26.15
C SER A 146 9.33 -15.21 -26.84
N ASP A 147 9.00 -13.93 -26.98
CA ASP A 147 9.75 -12.99 -27.82
C ASP A 147 10.89 -12.27 -27.07
N HIS A 148 11.06 -12.53 -25.77
CA HIS A 148 12.12 -11.93 -24.97
C HIS A 148 12.91 -12.99 -24.21
N GLU A 149 14.24 -12.86 -24.22
CA GLU A 149 15.16 -13.65 -23.39
C GLU A 149 14.96 -13.30 -21.90
N GLN A 150 13.89 -13.84 -21.31
CA GLN A 150 13.58 -13.75 -19.89
C GLN A 150 13.45 -15.16 -19.29
N SER A 151 13.60 -15.27 -17.97
CA SER A 151 13.41 -16.56 -17.30
C SER A 151 11.94 -17.01 -17.40
N ALA A 152 11.71 -18.33 -17.28
CA ALA A 152 10.36 -18.90 -17.31
C ALA A 152 9.47 -18.31 -16.20
N GLU A 153 10.05 -17.96 -15.05
CA GLU A 153 9.34 -17.32 -13.94
C GLU A 153 8.84 -15.92 -14.30
N CYS A 154 9.65 -15.15 -15.04
CA CYS A 154 9.25 -13.82 -15.51
C CYS A 154 8.16 -13.90 -16.57
N ALA A 155 8.22 -14.87 -17.49
CA ALA A 155 7.15 -15.13 -18.43
C ALA A 155 5.81 -15.40 -17.71
N ILE A 156 5.82 -16.31 -16.72
CA ILE A 156 4.62 -16.63 -15.93
C ILE A 156 4.11 -15.39 -15.16
N LEU A 157 5.00 -14.59 -14.60
CA LEU A 157 4.64 -13.38 -13.86
C LEU A 157 3.96 -12.35 -14.78
N LEU A 158 4.54 -12.08 -15.94
CA LEU A 158 4.02 -11.11 -16.92
C LEU A 158 2.68 -11.55 -17.52
N GLU A 159 2.43 -12.86 -17.60
CA GLU A 159 1.15 -13.42 -18.03
C GLU A 159 0.05 -13.35 -16.95
N SER A 160 0.42 -13.12 -15.69
CA SER A 160 -0.54 -13.09 -14.59
C SER A 160 -1.52 -11.93 -14.70
N LEU A 161 -2.78 -12.18 -14.33
CA LEU A 161 -3.87 -11.21 -14.44
C LEU A 161 -3.59 -9.93 -13.65
N ALA A 162 -3.04 -10.07 -12.45
CA ALA A 162 -2.67 -8.96 -11.58
C ALA A 162 -1.64 -8.06 -12.27
N VAL A 163 -0.58 -8.64 -12.84
CA VAL A 163 0.46 -7.89 -13.55
C VAL A 163 -0.11 -7.21 -14.78
N ARG A 164 -0.94 -7.89 -15.58
CA ARG A 164 -1.58 -7.27 -16.75
C ARG A 164 -2.36 -6.00 -16.40
N ARG A 165 -3.14 -6.04 -15.32
CA ARG A 165 -3.87 -4.86 -14.80
C ARG A 165 -2.94 -3.75 -14.32
N ILE A 166 -1.84 -4.11 -13.64
CA ILE A 166 -0.81 -3.13 -13.25
C ILE A 166 -0.23 -2.45 -14.50
N LEU A 167 0.05 -3.22 -15.56
CA LEU A 167 0.64 -2.70 -16.78
C LEU A 167 -0.32 -1.83 -17.61
N GLU A 168 -1.63 -2.09 -17.59
CA GLU A 168 -2.63 -1.20 -18.21
C GLU A 168 -2.60 0.22 -17.64
N GLY A 169 -2.42 0.34 -16.32
CA GLY A 169 -2.32 1.63 -15.62
C GLY A 169 -0.90 2.20 -15.58
N THR A 170 0.07 1.61 -16.29
CA THR A 170 1.48 2.00 -16.22
C THR A 170 1.96 2.66 -17.51
N ASN A 171 2.69 3.77 -17.39
CA ASN A 171 3.35 4.39 -18.52
C ASN A 171 4.62 3.60 -18.92
N LEU A 172 4.50 2.77 -19.95
CA LEU A 172 5.58 1.91 -20.46
C LEU A 172 6.62 2.61 -21.35
N THR A 173 6.46 3.92 -21.60
CA THR A 173 7.54 4.71 -22.20
C THR A 173 8.76 4.85 -21.27
N ILE A 174 8.55 4.59 -19.97
CA ILE A 174 9.60 4.56 -18.96
C ILE A 174 10.02 3.10 -18.77
N PRO A 175 11.33 2.77 -18.81
CA PRO A 175 11.82 1.44 -18.50
C PRO A 175 11.26 0.95 -17.16
N THR A 176 10.54 -0.17 -17.19
CA THR A 176 9.76 -0.67 -16.06
C THR A 176 10.16 -2.11 -15.76
N LEU A 177 10.25 -2.41 -14.48
CA LEU A 177 10.49 -3.71 -13.91
C LEU A 177 9.29 -4.07 -13.01
N ILE A 178 8.98 -5.36 -12.90
CA ILE A 178 7.95 -5.86 -11.99
C ILE A 178 8.44 -7.06 -11.22
N ALA A 179 8.13 -7.13 -9.94
CA ALA A 179 8.56 -8.22 -9.07
C ALA A 179 7.40 -8.71 -8.18
N PRO A 180 7.31 -10.03 -7.91
CA PRO A 180 6.39 -10.53 -6.91
C PRO A 180 6.87 -10.11 -5.52
N TRP A 181 5.94 -9.65 -4.68
CA TRP A 181 6.22 -9.18 -3.33
C TRP A 181 5.11 -9.62 -2.37
N LYS A 182 5.02 -10.93 -2.18
CA LYS A 182 3.96 -11.56 -1.36
C LYS A 182 4.22 -11.25 0.13
N ARG A 183 3.52 -10.25 0.65
CA ARG A 183 3.53 -9.83 2.05
C ARG A 183 2.09 -9.58 2.50
N THR A 184 1.87 -9.36 3.80
CA THR A 184 0.53 -9.20 4.37
C THR A 184 -0.31 -8.12 3.67
N PHE A 185 0.32 -7.03 3.23
CA PHE A 185 -0.37 -5.87 2.63
C PHE A 185 0.09 -5.55 1.21
N ALA A 186 0.88 -6.41 0.59
CA ALA A 186 1.42 -6.19 -0.75
C ALA A 186 1.52 -7.50 -1.52
N THR A 187 1.47 -7.37 -2.84
CA THR A 187 1.51 -8.50 -3.77
C THR A 187 2.61 -8.34 -4.82
N HIS A 188 2.88 -7.11 -5.26
CA HIS A 188 3.83 -6.80 -6.31
C HIS A 188 4.56 -5.50 -6.00
N LEU A 189 5.77 -5.37 -6.54
CA LEU A 189 6.45 -4.08 -6.70
C LEU A 189 6.52 -3.76 -8.18
N ARG A 190 6.10 -2.54 -8.54
CA ARG A 190 6.39 -1.95 -9.85
C ARG A 190 7.55 -0.98 -9.68
N ILE A 191 8.57 -1.10 -10.50
CA ILE A 191 9.81 -0.33 -10.37
C ILE A 191 10.06 0.38 -11.70
N GLN A 192 10.00 1.72 -11.72
CA GLN A 192 10.19 2.50 -12.94
C GLN A 192 11.47 3.33 -12.86
N HIS A 193 12.26 3.33 -13.93
CA HIS A 193 13.49 4.11 -13.99
C HIS A 193 13.21 5.61 -13.86
N PHE A 194 13.86 6.25 -12.88
CA PHE A 194 13.74 7.68 -12.62
C PHE A 194 14.88 8.45 -13.28
N ASP A 195 16.08 8.42 -12.69
CA ASP A 195 17.30 9.09 -13.19
C ASP A 195 18.55 8.35 -12.72
N ALA A 196 19.52 8.13 -13.61
CA ALA A 196 20.74 7.38 -13.33
C ALA A 196 20.42 6.02 -12.67
N ASN A 197 20.92 5.77 -11.46
CA ASN A 197 20.69 4.51 -10.75
C ASN A 197 19.44 4.54 -9.85
N LEU A 198 18.61 5.58 -9.95
CA LEU A 198 17.40 5.75 -9.14
C LEU A 198 16.16 5.26 -9.87
N PHE A 199 15.28 4.63 -9.12
CA PHE A 199 14.02 4.06 -9.58
C PHE A 199 12.90 4.38 -8.59
N ASN A 200 11.72 4.66 -9.12
CA ASN A 200 10.49 4.80 -8.35
C ASN A 200 9.89 3.42 -8.12
N VAL A 201 9.65 3.06 -6.87
CA VAL A 201 9.00 1.82 -6.47
C VAL A 201 7.56 2.11 -6.09
N THR A 202 6.62 1.38 -6.67
CA THR A 202 5.22 1.39 -6.27
C THR A 202 4.87 0.05 -5.65
N VAL A 203 4.39 0.08 -4.41
CA VAL A 203 3.94 -1.10 -3.67
C VAL A 203 2.47 -1.34 -4.01
N LEU A 204 2.16 -2.54 -4.50
CA LEU A 204 0.86 -2.83 -5.10
C LEU A 204 0.21 -4.02 -4.44
N TRP A 205 -1.10 -3.92 -4.20
CA TRP A 205 -1.93 -5.02 -3.75
C TRP A 205 -3.01 -5.34 -4.78
N SER A 206 -3.14 -6.60 -5.14
CA SER A 206 -4.22 -7.08 -6.02
C SER A 206 -4.84 -8.36 -5.49
N ASN A 207 -6.18 -8.45 -5.54
CA ASN A 207 -6.91 -9.68 -5.23
C ASN A 207 -7.26 -10.52 -6.45
N ALA A 208 -6.80 -10.17 -7.66
CA ALA A 208 -7.15 -10.86 -8.91
C ALA A 208 -6.94 -12.38 -8.83
N GLU A 209 -5.79 -12.78 -8.30
CA GLU A 209 -5.41 -14.19 -8.17
C GLU A 209 -6.22 -14.92 -7.09
N VAL A 210 -6.59 -14.22 -6.01
CA VAL A 210 -7.45 -14.79 -4.95
C VAL A 210 -8.86 -14.99 -5.52
N ARG A 211 -9.43 -13.98 -6.18
CA ARG A 211 -10.74 -14.07 -6.82
C ARG A 211 -10.81 -15.21 -7.84
N ARG A 212 -9.78 -15.35 -8.68
CA ARG A 212 -9.66 -16.47 -9.63
C ARG A 212 -9.66 -17.83 -8.93
N LYS A 213 -8.92 -17.99 -7.83
CA LYS A 213 -8.89 -19.23 -7.04
C LYS A 213 -10.25 -19.55 -6.41
N GLU A 214 -10.96 -18.53 -5.94
CA GLU A 214 -12.30 -18.65 -5.37
C GLU A 214 -13.41 -18.77 -6.44
N GLY A 215 -13.07 -18.78 -7.73
CA GLY A 215 -14.04 -18.88 -8.83
C GLY A 215 -14.91 -17.64 -9.02
N LEU A 216 -14.48 -16.49 -8.48
CA LEU A 216 -15.14 -15.19 -8.61
C LEU A 216 -14.73 -14.49 -9.91
N SER A 217 -15.65 -13.69 -10.46
CA SER A 217 -15.38 -12.84 -11.62
C SER A 217 -14.22 -11.88 -11.32
N THR A 218 -13.41 -11.58 -12.31
CA THR A 218 -12.36 -10.57 -12.23
C THR A 218 -12.74 -9.30 -12.99
N GLY A 219 -14.02 -9.12 -13.35
CA GLY A 219 -14.52 -7.93 -14.06
C GLY A 219 -13.99 -7.75 -15.49
N LEU A 220 -13.11 -8.64 -15.96
CA LEU A 220 -12.58 -8.63 -17.32
C LEU A 220 -13.50 -9.43 -18.24
N HIS A 221 -14.24 -8.73 -19.11
CA HIS A 221 -14.91 -9.35 -20.24
C HIS A 221 -14.18 -8.93 -21.52
N PRO A 222 -13.58 -9.90 -22.24
CA PRO A 222 -13.88 -10.01 -23.65
C PRO A 222 -14.12 -11.49 -24.01
N SER A 223 -15.39 -11.91 -23.90
CA SER A 223 -15.99 -13.07 -24.56
C SER A 223 -15.31 -14.45 -24.38
N SER A 224 -15.47 -15.12 -23.23
CA SER A 224 -15.60 -16.60 -23.10
C SER A 224 -15.38 -17.07 -21.63
N TYR A 225 -16.44 -17.32 -20.86
CA TYR A 225 -16.92 -18.65 -20.41
C TYR A 225 -16.20 -19.34 -19.22
N PRO A 226 -16.92 -20.01 -18.28
CA PRO A 226 -18.36 -20.03 -18.00
C PRO A 226 -18.75 -19.16 -16.79
N PRO A 227 -20.05 -18.83 -16.64
CA PRO A 227 -20.56 -18.20 -15.43
C PRO A 227 -20.61 -19.23 -14.29
N SER A 228 -19.69 -19.13 -13.33
CA SER A 228 -19.82 -19.80 -12.04
C SER A 228 -20.93 -19.10 -11.24
N ARG A 229 -22.12 -19.70 -11.35
CA ARG A 229 -23.29 -19.59 -10.47
C ARG A 229 -23.00 -19.01 -9.08
N VAL A 230 -23.57 -17.84 -8.79
CA VAL A 230 -24.15 -17.56 -7.47
C VAL A 230 -25.65 -17.34 -7.68
N ALA A 231 -26.44 -17.87 -6.74
CA ALA A 231 -27.80 -18.33 -6.93
C ALA A 231 -28.79 -17.30 -7.53
N ILE A 232 -29.62 -17.84 -8.41
CA ILE A 232 -30.82 -17.23 -8.98
C ILE A 232 -31.83 -16.94 -7.86
N GLU A 233 -32.17 -15.67 -7.69
CA GLU A 233 -33.41 -15.26 -7.05
C GLU A 233 -34.55 -15.51 -8.05
N SER A 234 -35.29 -16.59 -7.88
CA SER A 234 -36.53 -16.79 -8.62
C SER A 234 -37.59 -17.37 -7.71
N GLU A 235 -38.45 -16.50 -7.19
CA GLU A 235 -39.89 -16.73 -7.29
C GLU A 235 -40.65 -15.41 -7.18
N ARG A 236 -40.95 -14.87 -8.36
CA ARG A 236 -41.91 -13.80 -8.56
C ARG A 236 -43.30 -14.31 -8.17
N ARG A 237 -43.91 -13.82 -7.09
CA ARG A 237 -45.38 -13.71 -6.98
C ARG A 237 -45.79 -12.51 -6.10
N GLN A 238 -46.25 -11.48 -6.81
CA GLN A 238 -47.47 -10.70 -6.56
C GLN A 238 -47.75 -10.24 -5.12
N GLY A 239 -47.74 -8.92 -4.90
CA GLY A 239 -48.60 -8.31 -3.88
C GLY A 239 -48.08 -7.05 -3.21
N ALA A 240 -48.78 -5.95 -3.48
CA ALA A 240 -49.04 -4.83 -2.57
C ALA A 240 -47.93 -3.83 -2.22
N PHE A 241 -48.33 -2.56 -2.36
CA PHE A 241 -47.67 -1.35 -1.90
C PHE A 241 -47.36 -1.41 -0.39
N GLY A 242 -46.10 -1.21 -0.03
CA GLY A 242 -45.65 -1.00 1.36
C GLY A 242 -44.58 -1.97 1.84
N ALA A 243 -43.32 -1.79 1.42
CA ALA A 243 -42.15 -2.39 2.07
C ALA A 243 -40.87 -1.62 1.73
N ALA A 244 -39.90 -1.67 2.65
CA ALA A 244 -38.61 -0.98 2.74
C ALA A 244 -37.78 -0.91 1.43
N PRO A 245 -36.81 0.03 1.31
CA PRO A 245 -36.06 0.24 0.08
C PRO A 245 -35.35 -1.05 -0.32
N ARG A 246 -35.48 -1.39 -1.61
CA ARG A 246 -34.82 -2.49 -2.29
C ARG A 246 -33.36 -2.57 -1.87
N ALA A 247 -32.90 -3.76 -1.51
CA ALA A 247 -31.48 -4.05 -1.46
C ALA A 247 -30.88 -3.68 -2.82
N ASN A 248 -29.96 -2.71 -2.82
CA ASN A 248 -29.14 -2.45 -3.99
C ASN A 248 -28.41 -3.76 -4.30
N VAL A 249 -28.72 -4.37 -5.43
CA VAL A 249 -27.88 -5.44 -5.99
C VAL A 249 -26.55 -4.77 -6.28
N HIS A 250 -25.57 -4.97 -5.41
CA HIS A 250 -24.20 -4.52 -5.67
C HIS A 250 -23.71 -5.30 -6.90
N GLU A 251 -23.43 -4.56 -7.97
CA GLU A 251 -22.75 -5.08 -9.15
C GLU A 251 -21.32 -5.46 -8.72
N ASP A 252 -20.86 -6.65 -9.13
CA ASP A 252 -19.50 -7.10 -8.81
C ASP A 252 -18.53 -6.43 -9.77
N ASP A 253 -17.91 -5.34 -9.31
CA ASP A 253 -16.93 -4.54 -10.07
C ASP A 253 -15.64 -5.32 -10.42
N GLY A 254 -15.51 -6.58 -9.99
CA GLY A 254 -14.40 -7.47 -10.32
C GLY A 254 -13.26 -7.41 -9.32
N ASP A 255 -12.03 -7.65 -9.78
CA ASP A 255 -10.87 -7.55 -8.91
C ASP A 255 -10.41 -6.11 -8.72
N MET A 256 -9.68 -5.88 -7.63
CA MET A 256 -9.18 -4.60 -7.18
C MET A 256 -7.66 -4.56 -7.30
N LEU A 257 -7.16 -3.39 -7.64
CA LEU A 257 -5.75 -3.02 -7.60
C LEU A 257 -5.60 -1.76 -6.75
N LEU A 258 -4.76 -1.81 -5.73
CA LEU A 258 -4.54 -0.74 -4.76
C LEU A 258 -3.05 -0.36 -4.71
N GLY A 259 -2.76 0.88 -4.29
CA GLY A 259 -1.41 1.38 -4.05
C GLY A 259 -0.70 1.98 -5.26
N MET A 260 -1.42 2.31 -6.34
CA MET A 260 -0.82 2.90 -7.55
C MET A 260 -0.18 4.28 -7.30
N ASP A 261 -0.63 4.94 -6.24
CA ASP A 261 -0.19 6.23 -5.68
C ASP A 261 0.86 6.10 -4.56
N GLU A 262 1.20 4.88 -4.13
CA GLU A 262 2.29 4.65 -3.19
C GLU A 262 3.63 4.65 -3.93
N HIS A 263 4.58 5.45 -3.43
CA HIS A 263 5.87 5.66 -4.08
C HIS A 263 7.01 5.65 -3.05
N PHE A 264 8.02 4.82 -3.31
CA PHE A 264 9.27 4.74 -2.56
C PHE A 264 10.45 4.83 -3.52
N GLU A 265 11.66 4.94 -2.98
CA GLU A 265 12.87 5.06 -3.78
C GLU A 265 13.69 3.76 -3.73
N LEU A 266 14.19 3.37 -4.89
CA LEU A 266 15.15 2.30 -5.06
C LEU A 266 16.40 2.84 -5.75
N GLU A 267 17.55 2.59 -5.16
CA GLU A 267 18.85 2.87 -5.77
C GLU A 267 19.59 1.58 -6.08
N TRP A 268 20.05 1.42 -7.32
CA TRP A 268 20.85 0.29 -7.76
C TRP A 268 22.35 0.59 -7.66
N ILE A 269 23.02 -0.07 -6.72
CA ILE A 269 24.46 0.06 -6.52
C ILE A 269 25.16 -0.98 -7.38
N VAL A 270 26.05 -0.52 -8.26
CA VAL A 270 26.89 -1.35 -9.12
C VAL A 270 28.35 -0.96 -8.91
N GLY A 271 29.06 -1.72 -8.09
CA GLY A 271 30.49 -1.57 -7.81
C GLY A 271 31.27 -2.85 -8.10
N SER A 272 32.60 -2.73 -8.13
CA SER A 272 33.50 -3.87 -8.32
C SER A 272 33.51 -4.82 -7.13
N GLU A 273 33.23 -4.32 -5.92
CA GLU A 273 33.25 -5.11 -4.68
C GLU A 273 31.84 -5.33 -4.09
N GLU A 274 30.90 -4.44 -4.40
CA GLU A 274 29.54 -4.48 -3.88
C GLU A 274 28.52 -4.17 -4.98
N GLU A 275 27.50 -5.03 -5.11
CA GLU A 275 26.33 -4.80 -5.95
C GLU A 275 25.08 -5.13 -5.13
N GLY A 276 24.06 -4.28 -5.23
CA GLY A 276 22.84 -4.47 -4.46
C GLY A 276 21.80 -3.38 -4.68
N LEU A 277 20.67 -3.54 -3.99
CA LEU A 277 19.52 -2.67 -4.07
C LEU A 277 19.25 -2.02 -2.72
N VAL A 278 19.14 -0.70 -2.74
CA VAL A 278 18.88 0.17 -1.60
C VAL A 278 17.43 0.64 -1.69
N PHE A 279 16.55 0.13 -0.83
CA PHE A 279 15.22 0.71 -0.65
C PHE A 279 15.29 1.80 0.43
N LYS A 280 14.66 2.95 0.17
CA LYS A 280 14.61 4.13 1.05
C LYS A 280 13.37 4.98 0.73
N GLY A 281 13.20 6.09 1.46
CA GLY A 281 12.09 7.02 1.28
C GLY A 281 10.85 6.60 2.07
N GLY A 282 11.04 6.09 3.28
CA GLY A 282 9.99 5.66 4.19
C GLY A 282 9.42 4.27 3.86
N PHE A 283 10.20 3.39 3.25
CA PHE A 283 9.77 2.04 2.85
C PHE A 283 9.18 1.20 4.00
N TRP A 284 9.64 1.43 5.24
CA TRP A 284 9.07 0.79 6.44
C TRP A 284 7.95 1.57 7.13
N GLY A 285 7.68 2.80 6.70
CA GLY A 285 6.89 3.76 7.46
C GLY A 285 7.69 4.31 8.65
N MET A 286 7.78 5.63 8.75
CA MET A 286 8.37 6.28 9.91
C MET A 286 7.29 6.46 10.98
N GLU A 287 7.36 5.67 12.05
CA GLU A 287 6.47 5.83 13.21
C GLU A 287 7.24 6.41 14.41
N GLY A 288 6.87 7.61 14.83
CA GLY A 288 7.45 8.32 15.97
C GLY A 288 8.02 9.69 15.58
N THR A 289 8.00 10.64 16.52
CA THR A 289 8.47 12.02 16.28
C THR A 289 9.98 12.12 16.05
N ASP A 290 10.73 11.10 16.49
CA ASP A 290 12.19 11.09 16.49
C ASP A 290 12.75 10.08 15.47
N ALA A 291 11.89 9.45 14.66
CA ALA A 291 12.32 8.56 13.60
C ALA A 291 13.08 9.38 12.54
N GLN A 292 14.22 8.87 12.09
CA GLN A 292 15.01 9.46 11.00
C GLN A 292 15.38 8.36 10.01
N GLU A 293 15.37 8.71 8.73
CA GLU A 293 15.86 7.81 7.70
C GLU A 293 17.38 7.58 7.86
N PRO A 294 17.90 6.39 7.49
CA PRO A 294 19.33 6.13 7.47
C PRO A 294 20.09 7.17 6.63
N VAL A 295 21.18 7.69 7.19
CA VAL A 295 22.04 8.68 6.52
C VAL A 295 23.33 8.00 6.06
N GLY A 296 23.74 8.24 4.82
CA GLY A 296 24.96 7.65 4.27
C GLY A 296 24.95 7.61 2.75
N MET A 297 25.76 6.71 2.18
CA MET A 297 25.74 6.40 0.74
C MET A 297 25.68 4.88 0.54
N GLY A 298 25.09 4.45 -0.57
CA GLY A 298 24.99 3.04 -0.91
C GLY A 298 24.26 2.23 0.17
N LYS A 299 24.93 1.20 0.68
CA LYS A 299 24.37 0.33 1.71
C LYS A 299 24.04 1.05 3.02
N ASP A 300 24.81 2.08 3.40
CA ASP A 300 24.61 2.78 4.67
C ASP A 300 23.39 3.71 4.67
N SER A 301 22.94 4.13 3.48
CA SER A 301 21.68 4.88 3.30
C SER A 301 20.45 3.97 3.20
N ALA A 302 20.61 2.66 3.32
CA ALA A 302 19.52 1.72 3.06
C ALA A 302 18.63 1.52 4.29
N GLU A 303 17.33 1.72 4.11
CA GLU A 303 16.32 1.17 5.01
C GLU A 303 16.22 -0.36 4.85
N VAL A 304 16.35 -0.83 3.61
CA VAL A 304 16.50 -2.26 3.29
C VAL A 304 17.60 -2.42 2.24
N TRP A 305 18.60 -3.26 2.57
CA TRP A 305 19.68 -3.62 1.65
C TRP A 305 19.51 -5.05 1.15
N PHE A 306 19.28 -5.18 -0.15
CA PHE A 306 19.29 -6.46 -0.85
C PHE A 306 20.64 -6.63 -1.54
N ALA A 307 21.49 -7.52 -1.03
CA ALA A 307 22.79 -7.80 -1.62
C ALA A 307 22.62 -8.66 -2.86
N ARG A 308 23.42 -8.45 -3.92
CA ARG A 308 23.44 -9.38 -5.05
C ARG A 308 23.86 -10.77 -4.56
N ARG A 309 23.08 -11.78 -4.96
CA ARG A 309 23.41 -13.19 -4.74
C ARG A 309 24.65 -13.54 -5.56
N LYS A 310 25.65 -14.11 -4.89
CA LYS A 310 26.88 -14.60 -5.53
C LYS A 310 26.61 -15.86 -6.34
#